data_AF-V8NWB0-F1
#
_entry.id   AF-V8NWB0-F1
#
_cell.length_a   1.000
_cell.length_b   1.000
_cell.length_c   1.000
_cell.angle_alpha   90.00
_cell.angle_beta   90.00
_cell.angle_gamma   90.00
#
_symmetry.space_group_name_H-M   'P 1'
#
loop_
_entity.id
_entity.type
_entity.pdbx_description
1 polymer ?
#
loop_
_entity_poly.entity_id
_entity_poly.type
_entity_poly.pdbx_seq_one_letter_code
_entity_poly.pdbx_strand_id
1 'polypeptide(L)'
;MKCIWGGGEFFRELLENAERSLNDMFVRTYGMLYMQNSEVFQDLFIELKRYYTGGNVNLEEMLNDFWARLLERMFQLINPHYHFSEDYLECVSKYTDQLKPFGDVPRKLKVQVTRAFIAARTFVQGLTVGREIANRVSKETIHQHSLEGRTSSNSYFQIPGNVGREKDIALAIITVMF
;
A
#
# COMPACT_ATOMS: atom_id res chain seq x y z
N MET A 1 13.74 -14.93 -17.22
CA MET A 1 13.81 -14.80 -15.74
C MET A 1 13.41 -13.39 -15.35
N LYS A 2 12.13 -13.12 -15.08
CA LYS A 2 11.63 -11.77 -14.74
C LYS A 2 10.43 -11.82 -13.78
N CYS A 3 10.40 -12.80 -12.87
CA CYS A 3 9.25 -13.05 -11.99
C CYS A 3 9.57 -13.09 -10.50
N ILE A 4 10.78 -12.70 -10.08
CA ILE A 4 11.18 -12.80 -8.65
C ILE A 4 11.25 -11.42 -7.97
N TRP A 5 11.31 -10.32 -8.71
CA TRP A 5 11.43 -8.96 -8.15
C TRP A 5 10.15 -8.11 -8.21
N GLY A 6 9.07 -8.64 -8.80
CA GLY A 6 7.92 -7.80 -9.19
C GLY A 6 6.98 -7.38 -8.06
N GLY A 7 6.87 -8.14 -6.96
CA GLY A 7 5.85 -7.84 -5.93
C GLY A 7 6.07 -6.49 -5.25
N GLY A 8 7.33 -6.18 -4.91
CA GLY A 8 7.70 -4.92 -4.26
C GLY A 8 7.53 -3.70 -5.17
N GLU A 9 7.95 -3.84 -6.42
CA GLU A 9 7.87 -2.78 -7.43
C GLU A 9 6.45 -2.54 -7.93
N PHE A 10 5.62 -3.59 -8.00
CA PHE A 10 4.23 -3.50 -8.42
C PHE A 10 3.40 -2.59 -7.51
N PHE A 11 3.46 -2.78 -6.19
CA PHE A 11 2.71 -1.90 -5.26
C PHE A 11 3.24 -0.47 -5.26
N ARG A 12 4.55 -0.27 -5.43
CA ARG A 12 5.14 1.06 -5.59
C ARG A 12 4.60 1.75 -6.85
N GLU A 13 4.60 1.05 -7.97
CA GLU A 13 4.08 1.56 -9.25
C GLU A 13 2.58 1.84 -9.17
N LEU A 14 1.80 0.99 -8.51
CA LEU A 14 0.37 1.26 -8.25
C LEU A 14 0.16 2.55 -7.45
N LEU A 15 0.99 2.78 -6.42
CA LEU A 15 0.88 3.99 -5.59
C LEU A 15 1.28 5.25 -6.37
N GLU A 16 2.33 5.18 -7.18
CA GLU A 16 2.75 6.26 -8.08
C GLU A 16 1.68 6.56 -9.15
N ASN A 17 1.04 5.52 -9.70
CA ASN A 17 -0.05 5.68 -10.66
C ASN A 17 -1.29 6.32 -10.02
N ALA A 18 -1.62 5.93 -8.79
CA ALA A 18 -2.73 6.53 -8.05
C ALA A 18 -2.49 8.02 -7.76
N GLU A 19 -1.26 8.39 -7.35
CA GLU A 19 -0.86 9.78 -7.13
C GLU A 19 -0.97 10.62 -8.41
N ARG A 20 -0.41 10.13 -9.51
CA ARG A 20 -0.49 10.81 -10.82
C ARG A 20 -1.94 10.96 -11.28
N SER A 21 -2.74 9.91 -11.19
CA SER A 21 -4.15 9.94 -11.61
C SER A 21 -4.98 10.92 -10.77
N LEU A 22 -4.74 10.99 -9.46
CA LEU A 22 -5.41 11.94 -8.58
C LEU A 22 -5.01 13.37 -8.96
N ASN A 23 -3.71 13.63 -9.08
CA ASN A 23 -3.19 14.94 -9.45
C ASN A 23 -3.78 15.41 -10.80
N ASP A 24 -3.74 14.57 -11.82
CA ASP A 24 -4.25 14.92 -13.15
C ASP A 24 -5.74 15.23 -13.14
N MET A 25 -6.54 14.43 -12.43
CA MET A 25 -7.98 14.67 -12.29
C MET A 25 -8.27 15.99 -11.56
N PHE A 26 -7.55 16.25 -10.46
CA PHE A 26 -7.75 17.44 -9.64
C PHE A 26 -7.25 18.72 -10.32
N VAL A 27 -6.13 18.68 -11.04
CA VAL A 27 -5.67 19.80 -11.88
C VAL A 27 -6.71 20.10 -12.95
N ARG A 28 -7.27 19.09 -13.62
CA ARG A 28 -8.29 19.30 -14.66
C ARG A 28 -9.60 19.87 -14.10
N THR A 29 -9.98 19.47 -12.89
CA THR A 29 -11.28 19.82 -12.29
C THR A 29 -11.24 21.15 -11.52
N TYR A 30 -10.17 21.39 -10.76
CA TYR A 30 -10.03 22.52 -9.83
C TYR A 30 -8.93 23.52 -10.22
N GLY A 31 -8.08 23.18 -11.20
CA GLY A 31 -7.07 24.08 -11.74
C GLY A 31 -6.11 24.64 -10.68
N MET A 32 -5.87 25.94 -10.75
CA MET A 32 -4.94 26.65 -9.86
C MET A 32 -5.29 26.53 -8.38
N LEU A 33 -6.58 26.42 -8.04
CA LEU A 33 -7.03 26.25 -6.65
C LEU A 33 -6.43 24.99 -6.04
N TYR A 34 -6.40 23.88 -6.79
CA TYR A 34 -5.74 22.66 -6.35
C TYR A 34 -4.22 22.82 -6.34
N MET A 35 -3.61 23.37 -7.39
CA MET A 35 -2.15 23.47 -7.50
C MET A 35 -1.50 24.27 -6.36
N GLN A 36 -2.19 25.30 -5.84
CA GLN A 36 -1.71 26.09 -4.69
C GLN A 36 -1.87 25.38 -3.33
N ASN A 37 -2.59 24.26 -3.29
CA ASN A 37 -2.98 23.55 -2.08
C ASN A 37 -2.68 22.05 -2.13
N SER A 38 -1.95 21.62 -3.16
CA SER A 38 -1.71 20.19 -3.46
C SER A 38 -0.82 19.50 -2.43
N GLU A 39 -0.09 20.27 -1.61
CA GLU A 39 0.78 19.77 -0.54
C GLU A 39 0.06 18.79 0.38
N VAL A 40 -1.20 19.05 0.74
CA VAL A 40 -2.02 18.16 1.59
C VAL A 40 -2.14 16.75 0.99
N PHE A 41 -2.23 16.65 -0.34
CA PHE A 41 -2.30 15.36 -1.03
C PHE A 41 -0.91 14.75 -1.22
N GLN A 42 0.12 15.56 -1.48
CA GLN A 42 1.50 15.07 -1.62
C GLN A 42 1.99 14.43 -0.31
N ASP A 43 1.74 15.08 0.82
CA ASP A 43 2.08 14.57 2.15
C ASP A 43 1.42 13.21 2.43
N LEU A 44 0.14 13.07 2.05
CA LEU A 44 -0.57 11.79 2.16
C LEU A 44 0.16 10.67 1.39
N PHE A 45 0.54 10.92 0.14
CA PHE A 45 1.23 9.91 -0.67
C PHE A 45 2.65 9.62 -0.16
N ILE A 46 3.35 10.60 0.41
CA ILE A 46 4.64 10.40 1.07
C ILE A 46 4.49 9.46 2.26
N GLU A 47 3.51 9.70 3.13
CA GLU A 47 3.28 8.86 4.31
C GLU A 47 2.78 7.45 3.94
N LEU A 48 1.95 7.31 2.90
CA LEU A 48 1.56 5.99 2.36
C LEU A 48 2.78 5.20 1.84
N LYS A 49 3.70 5.86 1.12
CA LYS A 49 4.96 5.23 0.67
C LYS A 49 5.83 4.82 1.86
N ARG A 50 5.91 5.67 2.90
CA ARG A 50 6.67 5.41 4.12
C ARG A 50 6.10 4.25 4.93
N TYR A 51 4.78 4.15 5.03
CA TYR A 51 4.12 3.00 5.65
C TYR A 51 4.48 1.69 4.93
N TYR A 52 4.44 1.71 3.59
CA TYR A 52 4.73 0.55 2.76
C TYR A 52 6.20 0.09 2.87
N THR A 53 7.16 1.00 2.90
CA THR A 53 8.60 0.65 3.00
C THR A 53 9.03 0.18 4.39
N GLY A 54 8.10 0.09 5.34
CA GLY A 54 8.34 -0.47 6.66
C GLY A 54 8.43 0.55 7.78
N GLY A 55 8.09 1.81 7.51
CA GLY A 55 8.01 2.85 8.55
C GLY A 55 7.03 2.47 9.67
N ASN A 56 7.34 2.93 10.89
CA ASN A 56 6.46 2.82 12.05
C ASN A 56 5.40 3.93 12.01
N VAL A 57 4.51 3.86 11.00
CA VAL A 57 3.43 4.82 10.77
C VAL A 57 2.11 4.16 11.12
N ASN A 58 1.26 4.86 11.87
CA ASN A 58 -0.11 4.43 12.10
C ASN A 58 -0.99 4.90 10.94
N LEU A 59 -1.41 3.97 10.08
CA LEU A 59 -2.15 4.27 8.87
C LEU A 59 -3.52 4.91 9.14
N GLU A 60 -4.20 4.51 10.22
CA GLU A 60 -5.50 5.09 10.56
C GLU A 60 -5.38 6.53 11.04
N GLU A 61 -4.37 6.81 11.87
CA GLU A 61 -4.07 8.14 12.39
C GLU A 61 -3.67 9.08 11.26
N MET A 62 -2.73 8.66 10.41
CA MET A 62 -2.32 9.41 9.21
C MET A 62 -3.51 9.76 8.31
N LEU A 63 -4.44 8.83 8.09
CA LEU A 63 -5.63 9.10 7.29
C LEU A 63 -6.59 10.07 8.00
N ASN A 64 -6.76 9.97 9.31
CA ASN A 64 -7.58 10.92 10.07
C ASN A 64 -6.97 12.33 9.98
N ASP A 65 -5.65 12.47 10.15
CA ASP A 65 -4.93 13.74 10.06
C ASP A 65 -5.06 14.38 8.67
N PHE A 66 -4.95 13.56 7.61
CA PHE A 66 -5.19 14.02 6.24
C PHE A 66 -6.58 14.64 6.09
N TRP A 67 -7.63 13.96 6.58
CA TRP A 67 -9.00 14.46 6.45
C TRP A 67 -9.25 15.72 7.28
N ALA A 68 -8.65 15.84 8.46
CA ALA A 68 -8.72 17.05 9.27
C ALA A 68 -8.06 18.24 8.55
N ARG A 69 -6.81 18.08 8.08
CA ARG A 69 -6.09 19.11 7.32
C ARG A 69 -6.82 19.50 6.04
N LEU A 70 -7.37 18.51 5.32
CA LEU A 70 -8.14 18.77 4.11
C LEU A 70 -9.41 19.57 4.41
N LEU A 71 -10.11 19.25 5.50
CA LEU A 71 -11.29 20.01 5.93
C LEU A 71 -10.95 21.46 6.22
N GLU A 72 -9.92 21.70 7.03
CA GLU A 72 -9.49 23.05 7.40
C GLU A 72 -9.11 23.87 6.16
N ARG A 73 -8.35 23.27 5.23
CA ARG A 73 -7.96 23.93 3.98
C ARG A 73 -9.17 24.25 3.11
N MET A 74 -10.08 23.29 2.93
CA MET A 74 -11.31 23.50 2.15
C MET A 74 -12.22 24.55 2.78
N PHE A 75 -12.33 24.57 4.10
CA PHE A 75 -13.17 25.52 4.82
C PHE A 75 -12.70 26.97 4.63
N GLN A 76 -11.39 27.19 4.66
CA GLN A 76 -10.77 28.47 4.33
C GLN A 76 -10.97 28.86 2.86
N LEU A 77 -10.81 27.92 1.93
CA LEU A 77 -10.95 28.19 0.49
C LEU A 77 -12.39 28.54 0.08
N ILE A 78 -13.38 27.93 0.73
CA ILE A 78 -14.81 28.20 0.45
C ILE A 78 -15.25 29.54 1.07
N ASN A 79 -14.60 29.98 2.15
CA ASN A 79 -14.96 31.19 2.89
C ASN A 79 -13.82 32.22 2.93
N PRO A 80 -13.31 32.69 1.77
CA PRO A 80 -12.10 33.51 1.71
C PRO A 80 -12.27 34.90 2.34
N HIS A 81 -13.51 35.35 2.56
CA HIS A 81 -13.81 36.62 3.21
C HIS A 81 -13.67 36.57 4.74
N TYR A 82 -13.58 35.38 5.32
CA TYR A 82 -13.51 35.18 6.76
C TYR A 82 -12.12 34.68 7.16
N HIS A 83 -11.61 35.24 8.25
CA HIS A 83 -10.38 34.77 8.88
C HIS A 83 -10.79 33.93 10.09
N PHE A 84 -10.42 32.65 10.07
CA PHE A 84 -10.70 31.71 11.16
C PHE A 84 -9.45 31.55 12.03
N SER A 85 -9.62 31.60 13.35
CA SER A 85 -8.55 31.25 14.28
C SER A 85 -8.30 29.75 14.29
N GLU A 86 -7.11 29.34 14.73
CA GLU A 86 -6.75 27.93 14.89
C GLU A 86 -7.73 27.21 15.84
N ASP A 87 -8.07 27.82 16.98
CA ASP A 87 -9.07 27.29 17.93
C ASP A 87 -10.44 27.04 17.27
N TYR A 88 -10.85 27.90 16.34
CA TYR A 88 -12.11 27.74 15.63
C TYR A 88 -12.06 26.56 14.66
N LEU A 89 -10.95 26.41 13.93
CA LEU A 89 -10.73 25.31 13.02
C LEU A 89 -10.62 23.97 13.76
N GLU A 90 -9.95 23.93 14.91
CA GLU A 90 -9.92 22.76 15.79
C GLU A 90 -11.32 22.38 16.27
N CYS A 91 -12.14 23.39 16.61
CA CYS A 91 -13.54 23.18 16.97
C CYS A 91 -14.33 22.58 15.79
N VAL A 92 -14.19 23.12 14.57
CA VAL A 92 -14.84 22.57 13.36
C VAL A 92 -14.42 21.11 13.13
N SER A 93 -13.13 20.80 13.28
CA SER A 93 -12.59 19.45 13.16
C SER A 93 -13.26 18.47 14.15
N LYS A 94 -13.64 18.90 15.37
CA LYS A 94 -14.38 18.08 16.35
C LYS A 94 -15.81 17.73 15.93
N TYR A 95 -16.46 18.52 15.08
CA TYR A 95 -17.82 18.28 14.60
C TYR A 95 -17.89 17.55 13.24
N THR A 96 -16.73 17.19 12.67
CA THR A 96 -16.64 16.54 11.35
C THR A 96 -17.49 15.28 11.23
N ASP A 97 -17.54 14.44 12.28
CA ASP A 97 -18.31 13.19 12.26
C ASP A 97 -19.83 13.41 12.20
N GLN A 98 -20.30 14.53 12.74
CA GLN A 98 -21.72 14.90 12.74
C GLN A 98 -22.11 15.57 11.42
N LEU A 99 -21.28 16.52 10.96
CA LEU A 99 -21.55 17.30 9.75
C LEU A 99 -21.30 16.52 8.47
N LYS A 100 -20.40 15.52 8.51
CA LYS A 100 -19.98 14.69 7.37
C LYS A 100 -19.74 15.53 6.10
N PRO A 101 -18.82 16.51 6.13
CA PRO A 101 -18.57 17.41 4.98
C PRO A 101 -18.14 16.65 3.72
N PHE A 102 -17.51 15.49 3.88
CA PHE A 102 -17.11 14.58 2.81
C PHE A 102 -18.00 13.33 2.70
N GLY A 103 -19.18 13.34 3.34
CA GLY A 103 -20.07 12.20 3.42
C GLY A 103 -19.41 10.97 4.05
N ASP A 104 -19.63 9.80 3.44
CA ASP A 104 -19.05 8.53 3.88
C ASP A 104 -17.65 8.26 3.32
N VAL A 105 -17.09 9.16 2.49
CA VAL A 105 -15.82 8.94 1.79
C VAL A 105 -14.66 8.71 2.76
N PRO A 106 -14.43 9.53 3.81
CA PRO A 106 -13.32 9.32 4.74
C PRO A 106 -13.35 7.94 5.41
N ARG A 107 -14.53 7.52 5.86
CA ARG A 107 -14.74 6.22 6.52
C ARG A 107 -14.48 5.06 5.56
N LYS A 108 -15.06 5.10 4.35
CA LYS A 108 -14.89 4.03 3.36
C LYS A 108 -13.44 3.93 2.89
N LEU A 109 -12.83 5.06 2.59
CA LEU A 109 -11.44 5.12 2.14
C LEU A 109 -10.49 4.62 3.23
N LYS A 110 -10.69 5.02 4.49
CA LYS A 110 -9.89 4.52 5.61
C LYS A 110 -9.91 2.99 5.71
N VAL A 111 -11.09 2.38 5.68
CA VAL A 111 -11.20 0.91 5.77
C VAL A 111 -10.53 0.22 4.58
N GLN A 112 -10.74 0.72 3.36
CA GLN A 112 -10.18 0.11 2.15
C GLN A 112 -8.66 0.25 2.09
N VAL A 113 -8.14 1.45 2.31
CA VAL A 113 -6.70 1.74 2.29
C VAL A 113 -5.99 0.97 3.40
N THR A 114 -6.52 0.96 4.63
CA THR A 114 -5.89 0.22 5.74
C THR A 114 -5.77 -1.26 5.42
N ARG A 115 -6.84 -1.89 4.95
CA ARG A 115 -6.82 -3.32 4.59
C ARG A 115 -5.87 -3.61 3.43
N ALA A 116 -5.91 -2.82 2.38
CA ALA A 116 -5.08 -3.01 1.19
C ALA A 116 -3.58 -2.90 1.51
N PHE A 117 -3.18 -1.89 2.28
CA PHE A 117 -1.77 -1.68 2.64
C PHE A 117 -1.24 -2.74 3.61
N ILE A 118 -2.04 -3.16 4.59
CA ILE A 118 -1.67 -4.28 5.48
C ILE A 118 -1.47 -5.56 4.67
N ALA A 119 -2.39 -5.87 3.75
CA ALA A 119 -2.31 -7.04 2.90
C ALA A 119 -1.07 -6.99 1.98
N ALA A 120 -0.82 -5.86 1.32
CA ALA A 120 0.33 -5.65 0.45
C ALA A 120 1.66 -5.84 1.21
N ARG A 121 1.79 -5.19 2.38
CA ARG A 121 3.00 -5.30 3.22
C ARG A 121 3.23 -6.74 3.68
N THR A 122 2.18 -7.40 4.17
CA THR A 122 2.25 -8.79 4.62
C THR A 122 2.64 -9.73 3.47
N PHE A 123 2.10 -9.52 2.28
CA PHE A 123 2.42 -10.31 1.09
C PHE A 123 3.89 -10.18 0.69
N VAL A 124 4.42 -8.95 0.60
CA VAL A 124 5.82 -8.70 0.23
C VAL A 124 6.78 -9.24 1.29
N GLN A 125 6.45 -9.09 2.57
CA GLN A 125 7.22 -9.69 3.66
C GLN A 125 7.23 -11.22 3.58
N GLY A 126 6.07 -11.84 3.34
CA GLY A 126 5.94 -13.28 3.18
C GLY A 126 6.79 -13.84 2.03
N LEU A 127 6.80 -13.16 0.87
CA LEU A 127 7.66 -13.54 -0.26
C LEU A 127 9.15 -13.42 0.07
N THR A 128 9.54 -12.43 0.87
CA THR A 128 10.92 -12.20 1.30
C THR A 128 11.39 -13.32 2.23
N VAL A 129 10.60 -13.63 3.27
CA VAL A 129 10.88 -14.72 4.21
C VAL A 129 10.90 -16.08 3.50
N GLY A 130 9.94 -16.34 2.61
CA GLY A 130 9.88 -17.57 1.83
C GLY A 130 11.13 -17.79 0.97
N ARG A 131 11.63 -16.73 0.33
CA ARG A 131 12.90 -16.77 -0.42
C ARG A 131 14.09 -17.08 0.49
N GLU A 132 14.18 -16.44 1.66
CA GLU A 132 15.27 -16.68 2.59
C GLU A 132 15.33 -18.14 3.06
N ILE A 133 14.18 -18.72 3.40
CA ILE A 133 14.09 -20.12 3.81
C ILE A 133 14.51 -21.04 2.67
N ALA A 134 13.99 -20.84 1.46
CA ALA A 134 14.36 -21.64 0.29
C ALA A 134 15.87 -21.58 -0.01
N ASN A 135 16.49 -20.40 0.15
CA ASN A 135 17.93 -20.22 -0.03
C ASN A 135 18.75 -20.91 1.07
N ARG A 136 18.29 -20.90 2.32
CA ARG A 136 18.96 -21.61 3.43
C ARG A 136 18.91 -23.12 3.23
N VAL A 137 17.72 -23.66 2.95
CA VAL A 137 17.54 -25.09 2.67
C VAL A 137 18.42 -25.53 1.50
N SER A 138 18.44 -24.76 0.40
CA SER A 138 19.29 -25.08 -0.75
C SER A 138 20.78 -25.16 -0.39
N LYS A 139 21.27 -24.27 0.48
CA LYS A 139 22.67 -24.29 0.94
C LYS A 139 22.97 -25.49 1.84
N GLU A 140 22.05 -25.84 2.75
CA GLU A 140 22.19 -27.01 3.62
C GLU A 140 22.14 -28.32 2.83
N THR A 141 21.25 -28.43 1.83
CA THR A 141 21.19 -29.58 0.93
C THR A 141 22.50 -29.76 0.14
N ILE A 142 23.13 -28.67 -0.32
CA ILE A 142 24.46 -28.73 -0.98
C ILE A 142 25.54 -29.22 0.01
N HIS A 143 25.46 -28.81 1.28
CA HIS A 143 26.40 -29.23 2.31
C HIS A 143 26.23 -30.72 2.69
N GLN A 144 25.00 -31.22 2.72
CA GLN A 144 24.71 -32.65 2.92
C GLN A 144 25.14 -33.50 1.70
N HIS A 145 24.87 -33.04 0.48
CA HIS A 145 25.31 -33.73 -0.74
C HIS A 145 26.84 -33.76 -0.92
N SER A 146 27.57 -32.76 -0.39
CA SER A 146 29.05 -32.79 -0.40
C SER A 146 29.64 -33.74 0.65
N LEU A 147 28.85 -34.17 1.64
CA LEU A 147 29.26 -35.17 2.65
C LEU A 147 28.83 -36.60 2.26
N GLU A 148 27.82 -36.76 1.40
CA GLU A 148 27.33 -38.05 0.89
C GLU A 148 27.75 -38.32 -0.58
N GLY A 149 28.80 -37.66 -1.05
CA GLY A 149 29.33 -37.76 -2.41
C GLY A 149 30.51 -38.72 -2.59
N ARG A 150 30.49 -39.93 -1.99
CA ARG A 150 31.33 -41.05 -2.48
C ARG A 150 30.77 -42.44 -2.19
N THR A 151 29.53 -42.72 -2.57
CA THR A 151 29.15 -44.09 -2.96
C THR A 151 28.20 -44.06 -4.14
N SER A 152 28.71 -44.63 -5.24
CA SER A 152 28.01 -44.94 -6.48
C SER A 152 26.76 -45.77 -6.20
N SER A 153 25.60 -45.42 -6.76
CA SER A 153 24.74 -46.35 -7.51
C SER A 153 23.43 -45.72 -8.02
N ASN A 154 23.24 -45.97 -9.31
CA ASN A 154 22.07 -45.83 -10.17
C ASN A 154 20.74 -46.34 -9.56
N SER A 155 19.65 -45.55 -9.64
CA SER A 155 18.30 -46.04 -9.98
C SER A 155 17.23 -44.92 -10.02
N TYR A 156 16.62 -44.76 -11.20
CA TYR A 156 15.27 -44.26 -11.52
C TYR A 156 14.41 -43.66 -10.37
N PHE A 157 14.13 -42.36 -10.44
CA PHE A 157 12.91 -41.78 -9.86
C PHE A 157 12.28 -40.80 -10.85
N GLN A 158 11.18 -41.24 -11.47
CA GLN A 158 10.38 -40.49 -12.42
C GLN A 158 9.38 -39.62 -11.64
N ILE A 159 9.42 -38.29 -11.80
CA ILE A 159 8.39 -37.39 -11.25
C ILE A 159 7.33 -37.16 -12.34
N PRO A 160 6.05 -37.51 -12.12
CA PRO A 160 4.99 -37.10 -13.04
C PRO A 160 4.67 -35.63 -12.81
N GLY A 161 4.71 -34.85 -13.88
CA GLY A 161 4.30 -33.46 -13.90
C GLY A 161 2.82 -33.32 -13.57
N ASN A 162 2.48 -32.41 -12.66
CA ASN A 162 1.13 -31.89 -12.55
C ASN A 162 1.21 -30.36 -12.39
N VAL A 163 1.14 -29.67 -13.54
CA VAL A 163 0.94 -28.22 -13.64
C VAL A 163 -0.55 -27.96 -13.44
N GLY A 164 -0.94 -27.50 -12.25
CA GLY A 164 -2.36 -27.31 -11.96
C GLY A 164 -2.72 -26.56 -10.68
N ARG A 165 -1.82 -25.75 -10.09
CA ARG A 165 -2.12 -24.99 -8.85
C ARG A 165 -1.70 -23.52 -8.82
N GLU A 166 -1.13 -22.98 -9.90
CA GLU A 166 -0.74 -21.55 -9.94
C GLU A 166 -1.91 -20.60 -10.19
N LYS A 167 -3.00 -21.08 -10.82
CA LYS A 167 -4.15 -20.22 -11.16
C LYS A 167 -5.04 -19.91 -9.96
N ASP A 168 -5.09 -20.77 -8.95
CA ASP A 168 -5.95 -20.61 -7.77
C ASP A 168 -5.39 -19.57 -6.78
N ILE A 169 -4.07 -19.44 -6.68
CA ILE A 169 -3.43 -18.47 -5.79
C ILE A 169 -3.58 -17.05 -6.36
N ALA A 170 -3.43 -16.89 -7.67
CA ALA A 170 -3.64 -15.60 -8.32
C ALA A 170 -5.10 -15.11 -8.18
N LEU A 171 -6.07 -16.03 -8.30
CA LEU A 171 -7.48 -15.71 -8.11
C LEU A 171 -7.82 -15.37 -6.64
N ALA A 172 -7.19 -16.05 -5.68
CA ALA A 172 -7.32 -15.72 -4.26
C ALA A 172 -6.74 -14.34 -3.92
N ILE A 173 -5.61 -13.96 -4.54
CA ILE A 173 -4.99 -12.64 -4.35
C ILE A 173 -5.86 -11.53 -4.97
N ILE A 174 -6.43 -11.76 -6.15
CA ILE A 174 -7.33 -10.80 -6.81
C ILE A 174 -8.63 -10.61 -6.01
N THR A 175 -9.17 -11.68 -5.41
CA THR A 175 -10.40 -11.62 -4.59
C THR A 175 -10.20 -10.95 -3.23
N VAL A 176 -8.96 -10.87 -2.74
CA VAL A 176 -8.65 -10.15 -1.48
C VAL A 176 -8.40 -8.65 -1.73
N MET A 177 -8.17 -8.24 -2.98
CA MET A 177 -7.80 -6.86 -3.33
C MET A 177 -8.88 -6.08 -4.10
N PHE A 178 -10.02 -6.69 -4.46
CA PHE A 178 -11.22 -6.05 -5.02
C PHE A 178 -12.48 -6.53 -4.29
#